data_AF-A0A925X824-F1
#
_entry.id   AF-A0A925X824-F1
#
_cell.length_a   1.000
_cell.length_b   1.000
_cell.length_c   1.000
_cell.angle_alpha   90.00
_cell.angle_beta   90.00
_cell.angle_gamma   90.00
#
_symmetry.space_group_name_H-M   'P 1'
#
loop_
_entity.id
_entity.type
_entity.pdbx_description
1 polymer ?
#
loop_
_entity_poly.entity_id
_entity_poly.type
_entity_poly.pdbx_seq_one_letter_code
_entity_poly.pdbx_strand_id
1 'polypeptide(L)'
;ILEYSHNKLLKSFKRHFDKSLEGEEIGLEIEINYSNEKSIWWKICYLPVYDKSGNILGVSFNATNIDFEKRATLRIEHQNRVLRSIAFIQSHKIRGPVATILGLIHVFDEINYENSFNKEIIAHLKKTTRELDLLIHEIVEKTYVTEHMYE
;
A
#
# COMPACT_ATOMS: atom_id res chain seq x y z
N ILE A 1 -32.98 -15.29 2.38
CA ILE A 1 -31.64 -14.75 2.75
C ILE A 1 -30.51 -15.67 2.26
N LEU A 2 -30.60 -16.99 2.44
CA LEU A 2 -29.58 -17.96 1.96
C LEU A 2 -29.62 -18.25 0.45
N GLU A 3 -30.68 -17.87 -0.28
CA GLU A 3 -30.82 -18.10 -1.74
C GLU A 3 -30.01 -17.14 -2.62
N TYR A 4 -29.44 -16.07 -2.05
CA TYR A 4 -28.68 -15.06 -2.80
C TYR A 4 -27.16 -15.09 -2.56
N SER A 5 -26.65 -16.08 -1.82
CA SER A 5 -25.22 -16.18 -1.50
C SER A 5 -24.52 -17.18 -2.42
N HIS A 6 -23.47 -16.70 -3.09
CA HIS A 6 -22.52 -17.52 -3.85
C HIS A 6 -22.11 -18.77 -3.04
N ASN A 7 -22.05 -19.94 -3.68
CA ASN A 7 -21.89 -21.26 -3.01
C ASN A 7 -20.67 -21.34 -2.05
N LYS A 8 -19.63 -20.51 -2.25
CA LYS A 8 -18.49 -20.37 -1.33
C LYS A 8 -18.84 -19.71 0.01
N LEU A 9 -19.77 -18.76 0.04
CA LEU A 9 -20.20 -18.08 1.26
C LEU A 9 -21.00 -18.99 2.19
N LEU A 10 -21.72 -19.99 1.67
CA LEU A 10 -22.58 -20.87 2.48
C LEU A 10 -21.78 -21.72 3.49
N LYS A 11 -20.63 -22.26 3.07
CA LYS A 11 -19.75 -23.05 3.96
C LYS A 11 -19.11 -22.20 5.05
N SER A 12 -18.59 -21.02 4.69
CA SER A 12 -18.02 -20.09 5.66
C SER A 12 -19.10 -19.55 6.61
N PHE A 13 -20.28 -19.19 6.08
CA PHE A 13 -21.41 -18.71 6.86
C PHE A 13 -21.80 -19.71 7.94
N LYS A 14 -22.05 -20.99 7.58
CA LYS A 14 -22.44 -22.01 8.54
C LYS A 14 -21.40 -22.16 9.65
N ARG A 15 -20.12 -22.24 9.29
CA ARG A 15 -19.03 -22.36 10.25
C ARG A 15 -18.99 -21.18 11.25
N HIS A 16 -19.13 -19.95 10.76
CA HIS A 16 -19.10 -18.76 11.63
C HIS A 16 -20.38 -18.64 12.46
N PHE A 17 -21.53 -19.06 11.92
CA PHE A 17 -22.78 -19.13 12.64
C PHE A 17 -22.72 -20.15 13.79
N ASP A 18 -22.21 -21.37 13.53
CA ASP A 18 -22.08 -22.43 14.53
C ASP A 18 -21.13 -21.98 15.68
N LYS A 19 -19.98 -21.39 15.35
CA LYS A 19 -19.07 -20.79 16.35
C LYS A 19 -19.73 -19.70 17.18
N SER A 20 -20.58 -18.88 16.56
CA SER A 20 -21.31 -17.85 17.30
C SER A 20 -22.38 -18.43 18.22
N LEU A 21 -23.00 -19.57 17.86
CA LEU A 21 -23.86 -20.34 18.76
C LEU A 21 -23.11 -20.97 19.94
N GLU A 22 -21.77 -21.04 19.89
CA GLU A 22 -20.91 -21.43 21.01
C GLU A 22 -20.50 -20.22 21.88
N GLY A 23 -20.97 -19.01 21.54
CA GLY A 23 -20.71 -17.77 22.26
C GLY A 23 -19.60 -16.90 21.67
N GLU A 24 -19.03 -17.28 20.51
CA GLU A 24 -17.97 -16.51 19.85
C GLU A 24 -18.55 -15.31 19.07
N GLU A 25 -18.00 -14.12 19.33
CA GLU A 25 -18.25 -12.94 18.48
C GLU A 25 -17.29 -12.95 17.29
N ILE A 26 -17.84 -12.85 16.09
CA ILE A 26 -17.05 -12.93 14.85
C ILE A 26 -17.36 -11.72 13.99
N GLY A 27 -16.33 -10.93 13.66
CA GLY A 27 -16.39 -9.85 12.69
C GLY A 27 -15.41 -10.10 11.53
N LEU A 28 -15.89 -9.99 10.29
CA LEU A 28 -15.12 -10.24 9.08
C LEU A 28 -15.34 -9.12 8.08
N GLU A 29 -14.29 -8.76 7.34
CA GLU A 29 -14.39 -7.93 6.15
C GLU A 29 -14.06 -8.78 4.93
N ILE A 30 -15.00 -8.92 4.01
CA ILE A 30 -14.86 -9.76 2.82
C ILE A 30 -15.21 -8.99 1.56
N GLU A 31 -14.45 -9.23 0.50
CA GLU A 31 -14.77 -8.73 -0.83
C GLU A 31 -15.59 -9.78 -1.58
N ILE A 32 -16.76 -9.39 -2.07
CA ILE A 32 -17.65 -10.28 -2.83
C ILE A 32 -17.68 -9.80 -4.28
N ASN A 33 -17.32 -10.69 -5.21
CA ASN A 33 -17.41 -10.46 -6.64
C ASN A 33 -18.82 -10.78 -7.13
N TYR A 34 -19.49 -9.80 -7.73
CA TYR A 34 -20.78 -9.97 -8.38
C TYR A 34 -20.58 -10.26 -9.88
N SER A 35 -21.60 -10.82 -10.52
CA SER A 35 -21.58 -11.30 -11.91
C SER A 35 -21.15 -10.28 -12.98
N ASN A 36 -21.10 -8.99 -12.62
CA ASN A 36 -20.77 -7.88 -13.53
C ASN A 36 -19.38 -7.29 -13.26
N GLU A 37 -18.41 -8.12 -12.83
CA GLU A 37 -17.05 -7.72 -12.43
C GLU A 37 -16.96 -6.68 -11.29
N LYS A 38 -18.09 -6.25 -10.76
CA LYS A 38 -18.16 -5.35 -9.62
C LYS A 38 -17.90 -6.14 -8.34
N SER A 39 -16.84 -5.81 -7.64
CA SER A 39 -16.60 -6.28 -6.28
C SER A 39 -17.14 -5.28 -5.26
N ILE A 40 -17.66 -5.76 -4.13
CA ILE A 40 -18.11 -4.91 -3.01
C ILE A 40 -17.54 -5.47 -1.72
N TRP A 41 -16.94 -4.61 -0.91
CA TRP A 41 -16.54 -4.97 0.45
C TRP A 41 -17.72 -4.94 1.42
N TRP A 42 -17.86 -6.04 2.15
CA TRP A 42 -18.86 -6.22 3.20
C TRP A 42 -18.19 -6.47 4.53
N LYS A 43 -18.66 -5.76 5.56
CA LYS A 43 -18.41 -6.10 6.96
C LYS A 43 -19.54 -6.99 7.45
N ILE A 44 -19.21 -8.19 7.90
CA ILE A 44 -20.16 -9.17 8.39
C ILE A 44 -19.85 -9.45 9.86
N CYS A 45 -20.83 -9.29 10.74
CA CYS A 45 -20.72 -9.72 12.13
C CYS A 45 -21.75 -10.80 12.48
N TYR A 46 -21.30 -11.76 13.28
CA TYR A 46 -22.08 -12.79 13.95
C TYR A 46 -21.92 -12.54 15.46
N LEU A 47 -23.03 -12.25 16.13
CA LEU A 47 -23.06 -11.94 17.56
C LEU A 47 -24.04 -12.89 18.26
N PRO A 48 -23.62 -13.62 19.30
CA PRO A 48 -24.54 -14.44 20.09
C PRO A 48 -25.57 -13.55 20.80
N VAL A 49 -26.82 -13.99 20.78
CA VAL A 49 -27.93 -13.35 21.49
C VAL A 49 -28.27 -14.23 22.67
N TYR A 50 -28.24 -13.65 23.88
CA TYR A 50 -28.49 -14.37 25.12
C TYR A 50 -29.86 -14.04 25.71
N ASP A 51 -30.47 -15.00 26.41
CA ASP A 51 -31.62 -14.77 27.28
C ASP A 51 -31.22 -14.12 28.61
N LYS A 52 -32.21 -13.82 29.47
CA LYS A 52 -31.99 -13.26 30.82
C LYS A 52 -31.24 -14.21 31.76
N SER A 53 -31.16 -15.50 31.41
CA SER A 53 -30.50 -16.54 32.20
C SER A 53 -29.07 -16.80 31.73
N GLY A 54 -28.61 -16.14 30.67
CA GLY A 54 -27.28 -16.32 30.08
C GLY A 54 -27.18 -17.46 29.06
N ASN A 55 -28.30 -18.08 28.66
CA ASN A 55 -28.31 -19.09 27.61
C ASN A 55 -28.37 -18.45 26.23
N ILE A 56 -27.71 -19.04 25.25
CA ILE A 56 -27.76 -18.56 23.85
C ILE A 56 -29.13 -18.86 23.25
N LEU A 57 -29.85 -17.80 22.87
CA LEU A 57 -31.11 -17.84 22.13
C LEU A 57 -30.90 -17.95 20.61
N GLY A 58 -29.79 -17.45 20.10
CA GLY A 58 -29.48 -17.46 18.68
C GLY A 58 -28.30 -16.57 18.31
N VAL A 59 -28.22 -16.21 17.03
CA VAL A 59 -27.16 -15.36 16.48
C VAL A 59 -27.78 -14.18 15.74
N SER A 60 -27.34 -12.98 16.09
CA SER A 60 -27.57 -11.77 15.31
C SER A 60 -26.55 -11.71 14.18
N PHE A 61 -27.05 -11.67 12.95
CA PHE A 61 -26.24 -11.52 11.75
C PHE A 61 -26.45 -10.13 11.16
N ASN A 62 -25.36 -9.38 10.96
CA ASN A 62 -25.40 -8.14 10.20
C ASN A 62 -24.43 -8.20 9.01
N ALA A 63 -24.77 -7.47 7.96
CA ALA A 63 -23.91 -7.26 6.81
C ALA A 63 -24.01 -5.79 6.42
N THR A 64 -22.90 -5.07 6.50
CA THR A 64 -22.80 -3.65 6.18
C THR A 64 -21.90 -3.48 4.97
N ASN A 65 -22.38 -2.78 3.95
CA ASN A 65 -21.55 -2.40 2.81
C ASN A 65 -20.53 -1.35 3.30
N ILE A 66 -19.25 -1.66 3.19
CA ILE A 66 -18.14 -0.78 3.59
C ILE A 66 -17.25 -0.42 2.40
N ASP A 67 -17.73 -0.58 1.17
CA ASP A 67 -16.92 -0.48 -0.04
C ASP A 67 -16.24 0.88 -0.18
N PHE A 68 -16.98 1.96 0.07
CA PHE A 68 -16.45 3.32 0.01
C PHE A 68 -15.31 3.53 1.02
N GLU A 69 -15.58 3.22 2.30
CA GLU A 69 -14.62 3.39 3.39
C GLU A 69 -13.38 2.52 3.17
N LYS A 70 -13.59 1.24 2.82
CA LYS A 70 -12.51 0.28 2.62
C LYS A 70 -11.61 0.69 1.46
N ARG A 71 -12.19 1.09 0.31
CA ARG A 71 -11.41 1.55 -0.84
C ARG A 71 -10.68 2.86 -0.55
N ALA A 72 -11.30 3.78 0.19
CA ALA A 72 -10.63 5.01 0.63
C ALA A 72 -9.42 4.71 1.53
N THR A 73 -9.58 3.83 2.52
CA THR A 73 -8.48 3.39 3.39
C THR A 73 -7.37 2.72 2.58
N LEU A 74 -7.70 1.77 1.70
CA LEU A 74 -6.70 1.09 0.86
C LEU A 74 -5.94 2.06 -0.05
N ARG A 75 -6.63 3.08 -0.59
CA ARG A 75 -6.02 4.15 -1.38
C ARG A 75 -5.04 4.97 -0.54
N ILE A 76 -5.44 5.41 0.66
CA ILE A 76 -4.58 6.18 1.57
C ILE A 76 -3.37 5.34 2.00
N GLU A 77 -3.55 4.07 2.33
CA GLU A 77 -2.45 3.17 2.67
C GLU A 77 -1.47 3.00 1.50
N HIS A 78 -1.99 2.87 0.28
CA HIS A 78 -1.16 2.79 -0.91
C HIS A 78 -0.35 4.09 -1.11
N GLN A 79 -1.01 5.25 -1.08
CA GLN A 79 -0.36 6.55 -1.18
C GLN A 79 0.74 6.72 -0.11
N ASN A 80 0.46 6.34 1.13
CA ASN A 80 1.44 6.37 2.22
C ASN A 80 2.64 5.46 1.96
N ARG A 81 2.44 4.26 1.40
CA ARG A 81 3.54 3.37 1.01
C ARG A 81 4.42 4.01 -0.07
N VAL A 82 3.81 4.60 -1.10
CA VAL A 82 4.55 5.28 -2.17
C VAL A 82 5.32 6.49 -1.64
N LEU A 83 4.67 7.34 -0.83
CA LEU A 83 5.32 8.50 -0.20
C LEU A 83 6.54 8.09 0.65
N ARG A 84 6.43 7.01 1.43
CA ARG A 84 7.57 6.47 2.19
C ARG A 84 8.70 5.99 1.28
N SER A 85 8.37 5.34 0.16
CA SER A 85 9.38 4.94 -0.84
C SER A 85 10.09 6.15 -1.43
N ILE A 86 9.36 7.22 -1.77
CA ILE A 86 9.94 8.46 -2.31
C ILE A 86 10.86 9.12 -1.26
N ALA A 87 10.37 9.27 -0.02
CA ALA A 87 11.15 9.84 1.07
C ALA A 87 12.46 9.06 1.34
N PHE A 88 12.43 7.73 1.20
CA PHE A 88 13.63 6.90 1.31
C PHE A 88 14.64 7.19 0.19
N ILE A 89 14.19 7.23 -1.07
CA ILE A 89 15.06 7.56 -2.22
C ILE A 89 15.69 8.94 -2.02
N GLN A 90 14.89 9.93 -1.62
CA GLN A 90 15.35 11.30 -1.41
C GLN A 90 16.39 11.41 -0.28
N SER A 91 16.12 10.80 0.88
CA SER A 91 16.98 10.95 2.06
C SER A 91 18.26 10.10 2.00
N HIS A 92 18.20 8.91 1.42
CA HIS A 92 19.30 7.94 1.47
C HIS A 92 19.98 7.74 0.12
N LYS A 93 19.21 7.58 -0.97
CA LYS A 93 19.80 7.28 -2.29
C LYS A 93 20.35 8.51 -2.99
N ILE A 94 19.63 9.64 -2.97
CA ILE A 94 20.06 10.89 -3.63
C ILE A 94 21.26 11.52 -2.92
N ARG A 95 21.37 11.36 -1.60
CA ARG A 95 22.47 11.94 -0.82
C ARG A 95 23.85 11.44 -1.26
N GLY A 96 23.95 10.17 -1.67
CA GLY A 96 25.19 9.57 -2.17
C GLY A 96 25.79 10.34 -3.35
N PRO A 97 25.12 10.42 -4.51
CA PRO A 97 25.64 11.11 -5.68
C PRO A 97 25.85 12.62 -5.43
N VAL A 98 25.00 13.28 -4.64
CA VAL A 98 25.21 14.69 -4.27
C VAL A 98 26.51 14.88 -3.49
N ALA A 99 26.77 14.05 -2.48
CA ALA A 99 28.01 14.12 -1.70
C ALA A 99 29.24 13.84 -2.58
N THR A 100 29.14 12.87 -3.49
CA THR A 100 30.20 12.57 -4.47
C THR A 100 30.48 13.76 -5.40
N ILE A 101 29.43 14.39 -5.95
CA ILE A 101 29.59 15.58 -6.81
C ILE A 101 30.29 16.71 -6.05
N LEU A 102 29.84 17.01 -4.82
CA LEU A 102 30.46 18.05 -3.99
C LEU A 102 31.93 17.74 -3.69
N GLY A 103 32.25 16.49 -3.35
CA GLY A 103 33.63 16.08 -3.10
C GLY A 103 34.51 16.20 -4.34
N LEU A 104 34.01 15.79 -5.51
CA LEU A 104 34.70 15.89 -6.80
C LEU A 104 34.96 17.34 -7.20
N ILE A 105 34.01 18.24 -6.98
CA ILE A 105 34.19 19.67 -7.20
C ILE A 105 35.29 20.21 -6.26
N HIS A 106 35.31 19.79 -5.00
CA HIS A 106 36.29 20.28 -4.03
C HIS A 106 37.73 19.90 -4.34
N VAL A 107 37.95 18.75 -4.99
CA VAL A 107 39.28 18.27 -5.39
C VAL A 107 39.66 18.66 -6.82
N PHE A 108 38.79 19.40 -7.51
CA PHE A 108 39.07 19.90 -8.85
C PHE A 108 40.13 21.01 -8.81
N ASP A 109 41.15 20.89 -9.67
CA ASP A 109 42.23 21.87 -9.76
C ASP A 109 41.79 23.05 -10.64
N GLU A 110 41.29 24.11 -10.01
CA GLU A 110 40.82 25.32 -10.68
C GLU A 110 41.95 26.22 -11.20
N ILE A 111 43.20 25.98 -10.76
CA ILE A 111 44.36 26.79 -11.16
C ILE A 111 45.02 26.16 -12.39
N ASN A 112 45.14 24.83 -12.43
CA ASN A 112 45.71 24.09 -13.54
C ASN A 112 44.67 23.17 -14.19
N TYR A 113 43.88 23.73 -15.11
CA TYR A 113 42.86 22.97 -15.84
C TYR A 113 43.41 21.79 -16.68
N GLU A 114 44.67 21.83 -17.10
CA GLU A 114 45.30 20.76 -17.88
C GLU A 114 45.76 19.57 -17.04
N ASN A 115 45.63 19.66 -15.70
CA ASN A 115 45.92 18.56 -14.79
C ASN A 115 45.22 17.28 -15.25
N SER A 116 45.99 16.21 -15.46
CA SER A 116 45.46 14.93 -15.95
C SER A 116 44.37 14.36 -15.04
N PHE A 117 44.43 14.67 -13.74
CA PHE A 117 43.44 14.25 -12.75
C PHE A 117 42.08 14.94 -12.94
N ASN A 118 42.04 16.17 -13.46
CA ASN A 118 40.78 16.87 -13.77
C ASN A 118 39.96 16.13 -14.83
N LYS A 119 40.61 15.44 -15.78
CA LYS A 119 39.91 14.61 -16.78
C LYS A 119 39.16 13.44 -16.13
N GLU A 120 39.76 12.81 -15.11
CA GLU A 120 39.13 11.75 -14.34
C GLU A 120 37.98 12.30 -13.48
N ILE A 121 38.18 13.43 -12.81
CA ILE A 121 37.13 14.12 -12.04
C ILE A 121 35.91 14.42 -12.91
N ILE A 122 36.11 14.99 -14.11
CA ILE A 122 35.02 15.29 -15.05
C ILE A 122 34.30 14.01 -15.50
N ALA A 123 35.04 12.91 -15.74
CA ALA A 123 34.43 11.63 -16.10
C ALA A 123 33.56 11.08 -14.96
N HIS A 124 34.03 11.17 -13.72
CA HIS A 124 33.28 10.77 -12.54
C HIS A 124 32.05 11.65 -12.30
N LEU A 125 32.18 12.98 -12.43
CA LEU A 125 31.05 13.92 -12.36
C LEU A 125 29.97 13.55 -13.38
N LYS A 126 30.35 13.31 -14.64
CA LYS A 126 29.40 12.89 -15.68
C LYS A 126 28.66 11.61 -15.32
N LYS A 127 29.37 10.63 -14.75
CA LYS A 127 28.76 9.36 -14.30
C LYS A 127 27.79 9.60 -13.13
N THR A 128 28.24 10.28 -12.09
CA THR A 128 27.44 10.52 -10.88
C THR A 128 26.22 11.40 -11.16
N THR A 129 26.33 12.39 -12.03
CA THR A 129 25.16 13.20 -12.44
C THR A 129 24.13 12.37 -13.21
N ARG A 130 24.54 11.40 -14.03
CA ARG A 130 23.61 10.45 -14.68
C ARG A 130 22.93 9.54 -13.65
N GLU A 131 23.67 9.04 -12.66
CA GLU A 131 23.09 8.24 -11.58
C GLU A 131 22.05 9.03 -10.78
N LEU A 132 22.35 10.30 -10.47
CA LEU A 132 21.40 11.20 -9.83
C LEU A 132 20.14 11.42 -10.68
N ASP A 133 20.32 11.66 -11.99
CA ASP A 133 19.21 11.87 -12.92
C ASP A 133 18.28 10.64 -13.00
N LEU A 134 18.84 9.42 -13.00
CA LEU A 134 18.05 8.19 -12.94
C LEU A 134 17.23 8.08 -11.65
N LEU A 135 17.77 8.49 -10.50
CA LEU A 135 17.03 8.50 -9.24
C LEU A 135 15.90 9.54 -9.23
N ILE A 136 16.10 10.68 -9.91
CA ILE A 136 15.06 11.69 -10.09
C ILE A 136 13.93 11.13 -10.95
N HIS A 137 14.25 10.47 -12.08
CA HIS A 137 13.27 9.81 -12.92
C HIS A 137 12.48 8.73 -12.15
N GLU A 138 13.15 7.92 -11.31
CA GLU A 138 12.48 6.92 -10.46
C GLU A 138 11.43 7.55 -9.52
N ILE A 139 11.71 8.73 -8.95
CA ILE A 139 10.77 9.46 -8.09
C ILE A 139 9.58 9.98 -8.91
N VAL A 140 9.86 10.55 -10.08
CA VAL A 140 8.84 11.11 -10.97
C VAL A 140 7.87 10.02 -11.43
N GLU A 141 8.39 8.86 -11.88
CA GLU A 141 7.56 7.70 -12.25
C GLU A 141 6.67 7.22 -11.11
N LYS A 142 7.23 7.10 -9.89
CA LYS A 142 6.46 6.71 -8.69
C LYS A 142 5.34 7.70 -8.36
N THR A 143 5.52 8.97 -8.69
CA THR A 143 4.51 10.01 -8.45
C THR A 143 3.35 9.87 -9.44
N TYR A 144 3.63 9.66 -10.73
CA TYR A 144 2.59 9.47 -11.75
C TYR A 144 1.76 8.18 -11.58
N VAL A 145 2.39 7.07 -11.18
CA VAL A 145 1.66 5.81 -10.90
C VAL A 145 0.60 6.00 -9.82
N THR A 146 0.81 6.96 -8.90
CA THR A 146 -0.14 7.24 -7.82
C THR A 146 -1.39 7.99 -8.33
N GLU A 147 -1.29 8.72 -9.43
CA GLU A 147 -2.38 9.52 -10.02
C GLU A 147 -3.29 8.68 -10.93
N HIS A 148 -2.73 7.78 -11.75
CA HIS A 148 -3.46 7.09 -12.82
C HIS A 148 -4.03 5.69 -12.47
N MET A 149 -3.83 5.15 -11.26
CA MET A 149 -4.42 3.84 -10.90
C MET A 149 -5.91 3.88 -10.55
N TYR A 150 -6.54 5.06 -10.52
CA TYR A 150 -7.94 5.22 -10.09
C TYR A 150 -8.74 6.20 -10.98
N GLU A 151 -8.24 6.50 -12.18
CA GLU A 151 -9.00 7.07 -13.31
C GLU A 151 -9.49 5.93 -14.21
#